data_AF-A0A3D3LC30-F1
#
_entry.id   AF-A0A3D3LC30-F1
#
_cell.length_a   1.000
_cell.length_b   1.000
_cell.length_c   1.000
_cell.angle_alpha   90.00
_cell.angle_beta   90.00
_cell.angle_gamma   90.00
#
_symmetry.space_group_name_H-M   'P 1'
#
loop_
_entity.id
_entity.type
_entity.pdbx_description
1 polymer ?
#
loop_
_entity_poly.entity_id
_entity_poly.type
_entity_poly.pdbx_seq_one_letter_code
_entity_poly.pdbx_strand_id
1 'polypeptide(L)'
;MCPPPALLPRPLRLRLTCLLLAAATPASAQTSSRSPDADWLELQSLLTRPANAATALARTPAGRAAARLDQIERLRLAAEQARTFRERHAGHPLAERAHRLEVMSRLDHARLDARPAATTEALEQAGAFRRDPGRLREQRFEVALAAERLRLEGGAAGRRPGADEQLAAILLREFGPAPEVLGLFAGLAGRADMAAANRLATQLLELRPPPALRAAAEAITSRHGLLGHPLGLRLTRLDGSRLELPTASPSGGPTVLYVWTPVAGSAVAPFVPLHSLRRLLPSGVTWVFLGLGASLEQARAASS
;
A
#
# COMPACT_ATOMS: atom_id res chain seq x y z
N MET A 1 71.10 19.65 -1.44
CA MET A 1 71.96 20.83 -1.67
C MET A 1 72.50 20.75 -3.09
N CYS A 2 71.93 21.54 -3.99
CA CYS A 2 72.42 21.76 -5.35
C CYS A 2 73.41 22.93 -5.36
N PRO A 3 74.44 22.92 -6.21
CA PRO A 3 75.03 24.14 -6.76
C PRO A 3 74.58 24.37 -8.22
N PRO A 4 74.40 25.63 -8.66
CA PRO A 4 74.11 26.00 -10.04
C PRO A 4 75.41 26.31 -10.83
N PRO A 5 75.36 26.40 -12.17
CA PRO A 5 75.86 27.65 -12.77
C PRO A 5 75.19 28.12 -14.10
N ALA A 6 75.03 29.45 -14.16
CA ALA A 6 75.40 30.41 -15.22
C ALA A 6 74.89 30.31 -16.69
N LEU A 7 73.83 31.08 -16.97
CA LEU A 7 73.65 32.17 -17.98
C LEU A 7 74.91 32.56 -18.83
N LEU A 8 74.96 32.67 -20.19
CA LEU A 8 74.26 33.52 -21.22
C LEU A 8 75.00 33.30 -22.60
N PRO A 9 74.72 33.95 -23.78
CA PRO A 9 73.50 34.54 -24.40
C PRO A 9 73.30 34.28 -25.95
N ARG A 10 72.13 34.74 -26.48
CA ARG A 10 71.78 35.19 -27.87
C ARG A 10 71.48 34.14 -28.98
N PRO A 11 70.74 34.47 -30.07
CA PRO A 11 70.08 35.74 -30.45
C PRO A 11 68.58 35.66 -30.82
N LEU A 12 67.97 36.85 -30.87
CA LEU A 12 66.66 37.20 -31.41
C LEU A 12 66.44 36.68 -32.85
N ARG A 13 65.30 36.05 -33.09
CA ARG A 13 64.60 36.12 -34.39
C ARG A 13 63.12 36.43 -34.14
N LEU A 14 62.79 37.69 -34.41
CA LEU A 14 61.43 38.17 -34.64
C LEU A 14 60.81 37.34 -35.78
N ARG A 15 59.70 36.67 -35.50
CA ARG A 15 58.68 36.39 -36.50
C ARG A 15 57.38 37.01 -36.00
N LEU A 16 57.07 38.16 -36.58
CA LEU A 16 55.74 38.74 -36.64
C LEU A 16 54.82 37.72 -37.33
N THR A 17 53.91 37.12 -36.57
CA THR A 17 52.71 36.52 -37.15
C THR A 17 51.52 37.22 -36.53
N CYS A 18 50.85 38.00 -37.38
CA CYS A 18 49.63 38.71 -37.05
C CYS A 18 48.45 37.75 -36.84
N LEU A 19 47.58 38.15 -35.92
CA LEU A 19 46.11 38.03 -36.00
C LEU A 19 45.49 36.62 -36.05
N LEU A 20 45.01 36.18 -34.88
CA LEU A 20 43.57 36.06 -34.58
C LEU A 20 43.43 35.63 -33.12
N LEU A 21 43.33 36.61 -32.20
CA LEU A 21 42.75 36.37 -30.89
C LEU A 21 41.26 36.08 -31.11
N ALA A 22 40.91 34.82 -31.27
CA ALA A 22 39.61 34.36 -30.83
C ALA A 22 39.64 34.49 -29.30
N ALA A 23 39.10 35.59 -28.78
CA ALA A 23 38.65 35.63 -27.40
C ALA A 23 37.60 34.54 -27.27
N ALA A 24 38.03 33.34 -26.89
CA ALA A 24 37.15 32.35 -26.31
C ALA A 24 36.67 32.96 -25.00
N THR A 25 35.59 33.75 -25.08
CA THR A 25 34.69 33.94 -23.96
C THR A 25 34.51 32.56 -23.37
N PRO A 26 34.91 32.30 -22.11
CA PRO A 26 34.46 31.09 -21.46
C PRO A 26 32.95 31.14 -21.61
N ALA A 27 32.38 30.13 -22.27
CA ALA A 27 30.96 29.90 -22.19
C ALA A 27 30.70 29.79 -20.70
N SER A 28 30.26 30.89 -20.08
CA SER A 28 29.64 30.85 -18.78
C SER A 28 28.53 29.86 -18.98
N ALA A 29 28.74 28.64 -18.49
CA ALA A 29 27.70 27.67 -18.31
C ALA A 29 26.67 28.42 -17.46
N GLN A 30 25.68 28.99 -18.14
CA GLN A 30 24.43 29.35 -17.53
C GLN A 30 23.80 28.01 -17.16
N THR A 31 24.33 27.37 -16.12
CA THR A 31 23.50 26.61 -15.19
C THR A 31 22.54 27.65 -14.64
N SER A 32 21.49 27.94 -15.42
CA SER A 32 20.30 28.59 -14.94
C SER A 32 19.94 27.81 -13.68
N SER A 33 20.17 28.43 -12.51
CA SER A 33 19.89 27.82 -11.23
C SER A 33 18.39 27.57 -11.21
N ARG A 34 17.97 26.37 -11.62
CA ARG A 34 16.57 25.99 -11.57
C ARG A 34 16.12 26.18 -10.14
N SER A 35 14.99 26.86 -9.98
CA SER A 35 14.43 27.10 -8.65
C SER A 35 14.19 25.75 -7.97
N PRO A 36 14.45 25.62 -6.65
CA PRO A 36 14.04 24.45 -5.88
C PRO A 36 12.56 24.09 -6.13
N ASP A 37 11.68 25.08 -6.28
CA ASP A 37 10.25 24.82 -6.53
C ASP A 37 10.00 24.15 -7.88
N ALA A 38 10.78 24.50 -8.91
CA ALA A 38 10.67 23.90 -10.24
C ALA A 38 11.16 22.45 -10.23
N ASP A 39 12.30 22.18 -9.57
CA ASP A 39 12.82 20.82 -9.41
C ASP A 39 11.85 19.95 -8.58
N TRP A 40 11.22 20.53 -7.56
CA TRP A 40 10.23 19.83 -6.74
C TRP A 40 8.94 19.52 -7.51
N LEU A 41 8.45 20.46 -8.32
CA LEU A 41 7.28 20.26 -9.17
C LEU A 41 7.54 19.16 -10.22
N GLU A 42 8.74 19.15 -10.82
CA GLU A 42 9.15 18.10 -11.76
C GLU A 42 9.11 16.72 -11.09
N LEU A 43 9.66 16.60 -9.88
CA LEU A 43 9.64 15.38 -9.08
C LEU A 43 8.20 14.91 -8.77
N GLN A 44 7.30 15.83 -8.41
CA GLN A 44 5.89 15.50 -8.19
C GLN A 44 5.21 14.99 -9.47
N SER A 45 5.52 15.60 -10.61
CA SER A 45 4.92 15.24 -11.90
C SER A 45 5.26 13.80 -12.32
N LEU A 46 6.44 13.29 -11.97
CA LEU A 46 6.84 11.91 -12.23
C LEU A 46 5.94 10.90 -11.49
N LEU A 47 5.57 11.22 -10.25
CA LEU A 47 4.75 10.34 -9.42
C LEU A 47 3.28 10.36 -9.81
N THR A 48 2.78 11.51 -10.29
CA THR A 48 1.38 11.67 -10.68
C THR A 48 1.08 11.28 -12.12
N ARG A 49 2.11 11.04 -12.94
CA ARG A 49 1.92 10.60 -14.33
C ARG A 49 1.09 9.30 -14.33
N PRO A 50 -0.10 9.27 -14.95
CA PRO A 50 -0.87 8.03 -15.03
C PRO A 50 -0.07 7.00 -15.82
N ALA A 51 -0.10 5.73 -15.40
CA ALA A 51 0.32 4.67 -16.30
C ALA A 51 -0.51 4.79 -17.58
N ASN A 52 0.10 4.63 -18.76
CA ASN A 52 -0.62 4.60 -20.03
C ASN A 52 -1.52 3.34 -20.09
N ALA A 53 -2.60 3.33 -19.30
CA ALA A 53 -3.44 2.16 -18.99
C ALA A 53 -4.83 2.24 -19.65
N ALA A 54 -5.10 3.30 -20.42
CA ALA A 54 -6.40 3.54 -21.04
C ALA A 54 -6.66 2.72 -22.33
N THR A 55 -5.81 1.75 -22.66
CA THR A 55 -5.98 0.94 -23.88
C THR A 55 -6.43 -0.48 -23.53
N ALA A 56 -7.20 -1.11 -24.42
CA ALA A 56 -7.64 -2.52 -24.30
C ALA A 56 -6.44 -3.47 -24.04
N LEU A 57 -5.24 -3.11 -24.51
CA LEU A 57 -3.98 -3.80 -24.28
C LEU A 57 -3.61 -3.90 -22.79
N ALA A 58 -3.95 -2.92 -21.95
CA ALA A 58 -3.62 -2.94 -20.51
C ALA A 58 -4.30 -4.10 -19.76
N ARG A 59 -5.38 -4.68 -20.31
CA ARG A 59 -6.07 -5.85 -19.73
C ARG A 59 -5.40 -7.17 -20.09
N THR A 60 -4.49 -7.18 -21.07
CA THR A 60 -3.74 -8.38 -21.46
C THR A 60 -2.58 -8.63 -20.48
N PRO A 61 -2.11 -9.89 -20.33
CA PRO A 61 -0.91 -10.18 -19.54
C PRO A 61 0.32 -9.34 -19.97
N ALA A 62 0.50 -9.14 -21.28
CA ALA A 62 1.58 -8.33 -21.84
C ALA A 62 1.45 -6.86 -21.45
N GLY A 63 0.24 -6.29 -21.52
CA GLY A 63 -0.01 -4.91 -21.08
C GLY A 63 0.21 -4.72 -19.58
N ARG A 64 -0.16 -5.70 -18.74
CA ARG A 64 0.16 -5.68 -17.30
C ARG A 64 1.67 -5.72 -17.05
N ALA A 65 2.41 -6.54 -17.80
CA ALA A 65 3.86 -6.61 -17.70
C ALA A 65 4.52 -5.28 -18.11
N ALA A 66 4.08 -4.69 -19.22
CA ALA A 66 4.57 -3.38 -19.67
C ALA A 66 4.28 -2.26 -18.66
N ALA A 67 3.06 -2.23 -18.08
CA ALA A 67 2.70 -1.26 -17.05
C ALA A 67 3.54 -1.41 -15.78
N ARG A 68 3.85 -2.66 -15.39
CA ARG A 68 4.78 -2.92 -14.27
C ARG A 68 6.19 -2.40 -14.56
N LEU A 69 6.72 -2.63 -15.76
CA LEU A 69 8.03 -2.13 -16.16
C LEU A 69 8.09 -0.59 -16.20
N ASP A 70 7.06 0.06 -16.74
CA ASP A 70 6.93 1.53 -16.70
C ASP A 70 6.90 2.07 -15.26
N GLN A 71 6.15 1.40 -14.38
CA GLN A 71 6.10 1.77 -12.97
C GLN A 71 7.46 1.60 -12.26
N ILE A 72 8.17 0.50 -12.54
CA ILE A 72 9.54 0.26 -12.03
C ILE A 72 10.46 1.42 -12.45
N GLU A 73 10.45 1.79 -13.73
CA GLU A 73 11.32 2.86 -14.25
C GLU A 73 10.96 4.22 -13.64
N ARG A 74 9.67 4.54 -13.49
CA ARG A 74 9.24 5.78 -12.83
C ARG A 74 9.69 5.88 -11.37
N LEU A 75 9.59 4.79 -10.62
CA LEU A 75 10.04 4.76 -9.23
C LEU A 75 11.57 4.92 -9.13
N ARG A 76 12.32 4.31 -10.05
CA ARG A 76 13.76 4.48 -10.15
C ARG A 76 14.14 5.94 -10.43
N LEU A 77 13.50 6.57 -11.41
CA LEU A 77 13.73 7.98 -11.75
C LEU A 77 13.33 8.93 -10.60
N ALA A 78 12.20 8.66 -9.95
CA ALA A 78 11.76 9.46 -8.79
C ALA A 78 12.76 9.37 -7.63
N ALA A 79 13.33 8.20 -7.37
CA ALA A 79 14.37 8.05 -6.35
C ALA A 79 15.63 8.85 -6.67
N GLU A 80 16.12 8.78 -7.92
CA GLU A 80 17.30 9.51 -8.38
C GLU A 80 17.10 11.03 -8.36
N GLN A 81 15.93 11.51 -8.80
CA GLN A 81 15.59 12.93 -8.76
C GLN A 81 15.43 13.44 -7.32
N ALA A 82 14.81 12.66 -6.43
CA ALA A 82 14.70 13.00 -5.02
C ALA A 82 16.07 13.08 -4.33
N ARG A 83 16.99 12.17 -4.66
CA ARG A 83 18.38 12.23 -4.19
C ARG A 83 19.07 13.50 -4.68
N THR A 84 18.99 13.77 -5.98
CA THR A 84 19.59 14.96 -6.61
C THR A 84 19.05 16.25 -6.00
N PHE A 85 17.74 16.31 -5.74
CA PHE A 85 17.10 17.43 -5.06
C PHE A 85 17.70 17.67 -3.68
N ARG A 86 17.82 16.60 -2.87
CA ARG A 86 18.40 16.66 -1.53
C ARG A 86 19.85 17.14 -1.54
N GLU A 87 20.65 16.66 -2.49
CA GLU A 87 22.07 17.05 -2.62
C GLU A 87 22.22 18.53 -3.01
N ARG A 88 21.41 19.02 -3.95
CA ARG A 88 21.46 20.41 -4.43
C ARG A 88 20.85 21.41 -3.44
N HIS A 89 19.80 21.00 -2.74
CA HIS A 89 18.95 21.88 -1.93
C HIS A 89 18.92 21.44 -0.46
N ALA A 90 20.06 21.05 0.11
CA ALA A 90 20.14 20.47 1.46
C ALA A 90 19.56 21.35 2.58
N GLY A 91 19.60 22.68 2.43
CA GLY A 91 19.01 23.64 3.38
C GLY A 91 17.52 23.95 3.14
N HIS A 92 16.89 23.37 2.11
CA HIS A 92 15.51 23.66 1.76
C HIS A 92 14.54 22.86 2.65
N PRO A 93 13.38 23.43 3.06
CA PRO A 93 12.39 22.72 3.88
C PRO A 93 11.88 21.39 3.28
N LEU A 94 11.98 21.23 1.95
CA LEU A 94 11.56 20.03 1.24
C LEU A 94 12.64 18.95 1.12
N ALA A 95 13.89 19.22 1.52
CA ALA A 95 14.97 18.24 1.42
C ALA A 95 14.68 16.96 2.22
N GLU A 96 14.08 17.12 3.40
CA GLU A 96 13.61 16.02 4.25
C GLU A 96 12.52 15.18 3.57
N ARG A 97 11.56 15.86 2.94
CA ARG A 97 10.49 15.22 2.19
C ARG A 97 11.03 14.48 0.97
N ALA A 98 12.03 15.05 0.30
CA ALA A 98 12.74 14.41 -0.81
C ALA A 98 13.48 13.15 -0.33
N HIS A 99 14.18 13.19 0.81
CA HIS A 99 14.86 12.00 1.35
C HIS A 99 13.85 10.86 1.63
N ARG A 100 12.72 11.18 2.27
CA ARG A 100 11.68 10.16 2.49
C ARG A 100 11.16 9.59 1.17
N LEU A 101 10.93 10.45 0.18
CA LEU A 101 10.47 10.02 -1.14
C LEU A 101 11.50 9.14 -1.86
N GLU A 102 12.79 9.45 -1.76
CA GLU A 102 13.89 8.62 -2.27
C GLU A 102 13.79 7.20 -1.71
N VAL A 103 13.76 7.08 -0.38
CA VAL A 103 13.74 5.77 0.30
C VAL A 103 12.47 4.99 -0.01
N MET A 104 11.30 5.64 0.04
CA MET A 104 10.02 5.00 -0.27
C MET A 104 9.94 4.52 -1.72
N SER A 105 10.42 5.34 -2.67
CA SER A 105 10.42 4.97 -4.09
C SER A 105 11.33 3.77 -4.35
N ARG A 106 12.48 3.67 -3.66
CA ARG A 106 13.38 2.52 -3.75
C ARG A 106 12.78 1.24 -3.15
N LEU A 107 12.06 1.34 -2.03
CA LEU A 107 11.33 0.21 -1.45
C LEU A 107 10.23 -0.31 -2.39
N ASP A 108 9.45 0.61 -2.97
CA ASP A 108 8.41 0.24 -3.95
C ASP A 108 9.01 -0.32 -5.24
N HIS A 109 10.11 0.25 -5.72
CA HIS A 109 10.87 -0.28 -6.86
C HIS A 109 11.33 -1.71 -6.57
N ALA A 110 11.99 -1.96 -5.43
CA ALA A 110 12.46 -3.29 -5.06
C ALA A 110 11.32 -4.31 -4.95
N ARG A 111 10.16 -3.92 -4.41
CA ARG A 111 8.96 -4.75 -4.35
C ARG A 111 8.48 -5.19 -5.73
N LEU A 112 8.47 -4.27 -6.70
CA LEU A 112 8.02 -4.55 -8.06
C LEU A 112 9.06 -5.26 -8.90
N ASP A 113 10.34 -5.01 -8.67
CA ASP A 113 11.44 -5.58 -9.44
C ASP A 113 11.79 -7.01 -8.97
N ALA A 114 11.58 -7.32 -7.69
CA ALA A 114 11.80 -8.63 -7.07
C ALA A 114 13.22 -9.19 -7.22
N ARG A 115 14.20 -8.37 -7.63
CA ARG A 115 15.62 -8.74 -7.66
C ARG A 115 16.22 -8.65 -6.25
N PRO A 116 16.92 -9.68 -5.76
CA PRO A 116 17.51 -9.67 -4.42
C PRO A 116 18.43 -8.48 -4.15
N ALA A 117 19.24 -8.07 -5.14
CA ALA A 117 20.14 -6.93 -5.02
C ALA A 117 19.41 -5.61 -4.74
N ALA A 118 18.33 -5.33 -5.50
CA ALA A 118 17.50 -4.14 -5.31
C ALA A 118 16.82 -4.14 -3.93
N THR A 119 16.36 -5.31 -3.49
CA THR A 119 15.78 -5.50 -2.15
C THR A 119 16.79 -5.21 -1.04
N THR A 120 18.00 -5.76 -1.12
CA THR A 120 19.04 -5.51 -0.11
C THR A 120 19.39 -4.04 -0.02
N GLU A 121 19.65 -3.37 -1.16
CA GLU A 121 20.00 -1.95 -1.19
C GLU A 121 18.87 -1.08 -0.60
N ALA A 122 17.62 -1.34 -0.99
CA ALA A 122 16.47 -0.57 -0.49
C ALA A 122 16.27 -0.76 1.03
N LEU A 123 16.47 -1.98 1.55
CA LEU A 123 16.36 -2.27 2.97
C LEU A 123 17.50 -1.66 3.80
N GLU A 124 18.72 -1.58 3.25
CA GLU A 124 19.85 -0.92 3.91
C GLU A 124 19.59 0.58 4.06
N GLN A 125 19.11 1.23 3.00
CA GLN A 125 18.79 2.66 3.03
C GLN A 125 17.60 2.96 3.94
N ALA A 126 16.56 2.13 3.91
CA ALA A 126 15.46 2.22 4.87
C ALA A 126 15.97 2.07 6.31
N GLY A 127 16.92 1.17 6.56
CA GLY A 127 17.58 1.00 7.86
C GLY A 127 18.39 2.23 8.30
N ALA A 128 19.09 2.88 7.38
CA ALA A 128 19.78 4.15 7.66
C ALA A 128 18.79 5.26 8.02
N PHE A 129 17.73 5.43 7.22
CA PHE A 129 16.68 6.42 7.45
C PHE A 129 15.97 6.20 8.80
N ARG A 130 15.65 4.95 9.14
CA ARG A 130 14.99 4.59 10.42
C ARG A 130 15.84 4.83 11.65
N ARG A 131 17.18 4.78 11.54
CA ARG A 131 18.09 4.96 12.67
C ARG A 131 18.43 6.42 12.94
N ASP A 132 18.13 7.33 12.01
CA ASP A 132 18.36 8.75 12.19
C ASP A 132 17.37 9.36 13.21
N PRO A 133 17.84 9.81 14.39
CA PRO A 133 16.97 10.41 15.41
C PRO A 133 16.46 11.80 15.02
N GLY A 134 17.07 12.45 14.01
CA GLY A 134 16.61 13.75 13.49
C GLY A 134 15.33 13.66 12.65
N ARG A 135 14.89 12.45 12.27
CA ARG A 135 13.67 12.24 11.48
C ARG A 135 12.44 12.15 12.39
N LEU A 136 11.33 12.68 11.91
CA LEU A 136 10.04 12.56 12.59
C LEU A 136 9.67 11.08 12.76
N ARG A 137 9.09 10.74 13.91
CA ARG A 137 8.72 9.35 14.25
C ARG A 137 7.76 8.77 13.22
N GLU A 138 6.82 9.57 12.74
CA GLU A 138 5.79 9.19 11.77
C GLU A 138 6.45 8.81 10.44
N GLN A 139 7.47 9.57 10.00
CA GLN A 139 8.22 9.27 8.78
C GLN A 139 9.04 7.99 8.93
N ARG A 140 9.66 7.80 10.09
CA ARG A 140 10.40 6.56 10.41
C ARG A 140 9.45 5.35 10.42
N PHE A 141 8.24 5.51 10.94
CA PHE A 141 7.21 4.48 10.96
C PHE A 141 6.75 4.11 9.54
N GLU A 142 6.47 5.09 8.67
CA GLU A 142 6.09 4.83 7.27
C GLU A 142 7.16 4.01 6.53
N VAL A 143 8.43 4.38 6.68
CA VAL A 143 9.57 3.67 6.07
C VAL A 143 9.73 2.28 6.68
N ALA A 144 9.58 2.13 7.99
CA ALA A 144 9.62 0.84 8.66
C ALA A 144 8.49 -0.08 8.16
N LEU A 145 7.26 0.43 8.06
CA LEU A 145 6.11 -0.31 7.56
C LEU A 145 6.34 -0.82 6.13
N ALA A 146 6.87 0.01 5.23
CA ALA A 146 7.18 -0.40 3.87
C ALA A 146 8.32 -1.43 3.81
N ALA A 147 9.38 -1.23 4.60
CA ALA A 147 10.52 -2.15 4.66
C ALA A 147 10.14 -3.53 5.22
N GLU A 148 9.36 -3.59 6.31
CA GLU A 148 8.93 -4.87 6.88
C GLU A 148 7.93 -5.59 5.97
N ARG A 149 7.05 -4.86 5.27
CA ARG A 149 6.21 -5.46 4.22
C ARG A 149 7.04 -6.09 3.12
N LEU A 150 8.04 -5.37 2.60
CA LEU A 150 8.96 -5.91 1.59
C LEU A 150 9.67 -7.18 2.07
N ARG A 151 10.11 -7.23 3.34
CA ARG A 151 10.74 -8.43 3.93
C ARG A 151 9.78 -9.60 4.05
N LEU A 152 8.56 -9.36 4.53
CA LEU A 152 7.56 -10.41 4.80
C LEU A 152 6.88 -10.92 3.53
N GLU A 153 6.79 -10.10 2.49
CA GLU A 153 6.29 -10.46 1.16
C GLU A 153 7.32 -11.26 0.32
N GLY A 154 8.51 -11.50 0.87
CA GLY A 154 9.66 -12.09 0.18
C GLY A 154 9.36 -13.30 -0.72
N GLY A 155 9.18 -13.00 -2.01
CA GLY A 155 9.28 -13.88 -3.18
C GLY A 155 7.99 -14.58 -3.60
N ALA A 156 7.33 -14.09 -4.67
CA ALA A 156 6.33 -14.66 -5.60
C ALA A 156 5.18 -15.58 -5.09
N ALA A 157 5.25 -16.15 -3.91
CA ALA A 157 4.36 -17.18 -3.37
C ALA A 157 3.42 -16.58 -2.34
N GLY A 158 2.61 -15.62 -2.78
CA GLY A 158 1.52 -15.06 -1.98
C GLY A 158 1.93 -14.47 -0.64
N ARG A 159 0.94 -13.99 0.10
CA ARG A 159 1.15 -13.50 1.46
C ARG A 159 1.15 -14.68 2.42
N ARG A 160 2.20 -14.82 3.23
CA ARG A 160 2.28 -15.86 4.25
C ARG A 160 1.16 -15.70 5.29
N PRO A 161 0.49 -16.77 5.72
CA PRO A 161 -0.40 -16.72 6.88
C PRO A 161 0.35 -16.16 8.09
N GLY A 162 -0.26 -15.26 8.86
CA GLY A 162 0.39 -14.64 10.01
C GLY A 162 1.32 -13.45 9.72
N ALA A 163 1.57 -13.11 8.45
CA ALA A 163 2.46 -12.00 8.10
C ALA A 163 1.98 -10.65 8.63
N ASP A 164 0.66 -10.45 8.74
CA ASP A 164 0.09 -9.22 9.29
C ASP A 164 0.31 -9.11 10.80
N GLU A 165 0.08 -10.19 11.55
CA GLU A 165 0.37 -10.22 12.98
C GLU A 165 1.86 -10.02 13.26
N GLN A 166 2.73 -10.65 12.47
CA GLN A 166 4.18 -10.47 12.59
C GLN A 166 4.59 -9.03 12.31
N LEU A 167 4.05 -8.42 11.24
CA LEU A 167 4.28 -7.01 10.91
C LEU A 167 3.87 -6.09 12.06
N ALA A 168 2.67 -6.29 12.60
CA ALA A 168 2.14 -5.51 13.71
C ALA A 168 3.02 -5.64 14.96
N ALA A 169 3.45 -6.85 15.30
CA ALA A 169 4.32 -7.12 16.44
C ALA A 169 5.71 -6.48 16.31
N ILE A 170 6.33 -6.53 15.12
CA ILE A 170 7.63 -5.88 14.85
C ILE A 170 7.51 -4.38 15.08
N LEU A 171 6.50 -3.74 14.48
CA LEU A 171 6.31 -2.30 14.57
C LEU A 171 5.88 -1.84 15.97
N LEU A 172 5.10 -2.65 16.69
CA LEU A 172 4.77 -2.39 18.09
C LEU A 172 6.03 -2.44 18.98
N ARG A 173 6.95 -3.36 18.73
CA ARG A 173 8.20 -3.43 19.50
C ARG A 173 9.11 -2.24 19.24
N GLU A 174 9.19 -1.76 18.01
CA GLU A 174 10.06 -0.63 17.63
C GLU A 174 9.46 0.73 17.99
N PHE A 175 8.15 0.91 17.75
CA PHE A 175 7.48 2.20 17.91
C PHE A 175 6.53 2.25 19.11
N GLY A 176 6.35 1.19 19.90
CA GLY A 176 5.39 1.18 21.01
C GLY A 176 3.94 1.42 20.56
N PRO A 177 3.00 1.71 21.48
CA PRO A 177 1.59 1.93 21.17
C PRO A 177 1.34 3.34 20.62
N ALA A 178 2.08 3.75 19.59
CA ALA A 178 1.86 5.03 18.90
C ALA A 178 0.54 5.03 18.12
N PRO A 179 -0.10 6.19 17.87
CA PRO A 179 -1.33 6.27 17.08
C PRO A 179 -1.25 5.54 15.73
N GLU A 180 -0.11 5.60 15.04
CA GLU A 180 0.13 4.96 13.76
C GLU A 180 0.14 3.43 13.88
N VAL A 181 0.72 2.91 14.96
CA VAL A 181 0.76 1.48 15.26
C VAL A 181 -0.64 0.99 15.60
N LEU A 182 -1.39 1.73 16.43
CA LEU A 182 -2.78 1.37 16.76
C LEU A 182 -3.67 1.40 15.51
N GLY A 183 -3.49 2.40 14.66
CA GLY A 183 -4.17 2.48 13.35
C GLY A 183 -3.82 1.31 12.43
N LEU A 184 -2.56 0.87 12.43
CA LEU A 184 -2.13 -0.33 11.71
C LEU A 184 -2.87 -1.58 12.22
N PHE A 185 -2.92 -1.82 13.53
CA PHE A 185 -3.65 -2.96 14.10
C PHE A 185 -5.12 -2.98 13.67
N ALA A 186 -5.79 -1.82 13.76
CA ALA A 186 -7.18 -1.69 13.33
C ALA A 186 -7.36 -1.98 11.83
N GLY A 187 -6.48 -1.42 10.99
CA GLY A 187 -6.50 -1.64 9.54
C GLY A 187 -6.20 -3.09 9.14
N LEU A 188 -5.30 -3.77 9.86
CA LEU A 188 -5.01 -5.19 9.67
C LEU A 188 -6.20 -6.07 10.12
N ALA A 189 -6.80 -5.77 11.27
CA ALA A 189 -7.95 -6.52 11.75
C ALA A 189 -9.15 -6.40 10.80
N GLY A 190 -9.38 -5.23 10.20
CA GLY A 190 -10.51 -4.99 9.28
C GLY A 190 -10.44 -5.74 7.94
N ARG A 191 -9.27 -6.29 7.56
CA ARG A 191 -9.06 -7.00 6.28
C ARG A 191 -8.64 -8.46 6.43
N ALA A 192 -8.35 -8.89 7.65
CA ALA A 192 -7.97 -10.26 7.96
C ALA A 192 -9.20 -11.19 7.97
N ASP A 193 -8.98 -12.49 7.91
CA ASP A 193 -10.04 -13.46 8.19
C ASP A 193 -10.54 -13.33 9.64
N MET A 194 -11.72 -13.87 9.93
CA MET A 194 -12.37 -13.69 11.24
C MET A 194 -11.53 -14.15 12.44
N ALA A 195 -10.67 -15.17 12.29
CA ALA A 195 -9.85 -15.66 13.39
C ALA A 195 -8.63 -14.73 13.63
N ALA A 196 -7.93 -14.35 12.56
CA ALA A 196 -6.83 -13.39 12.63
C ALA A 196 -7.30 -11.99 13.05
N ALA A 197 -8.44 -11.53 12.53
CA ALA A 197 -9.08 -10.27 12.91
C ALA A 197 -9.36 -10.22 14.41
N ASN A 198 -9.88 -11.30 15.00
CA ASN A 198 -10.12 -11.39 16.43
C ASN A 198 -8.82 -11.28 17.24
N ARG A 199 -7.77 -12.02 16.87
CA ARG A 199 -6.47 -11.95 17.56
C ARG A 199 -5.89 -10.54 17.54
N LEU A 200 -5.89 -9.89 16.38
CA LEU A 200 -5.42 -8.52 16.21
C LEU A 200 -6.27 -7.52 17.00
N ALA A 201 -7.60 -7.68 16.99
CA ALA A 201 -8.51 -6.82 17.74
C ALA A 201 -8.33 -6.98 19.26
N THR A 202 -8.16 -8.20 19.77
CA THR A 202 -7.86 -8.44 21.19
C THR A 202 -6.54 -7.78 21.60
N GLN A 203 -5.47 -7.96 20.82
CA GLN A 203 -4.20 -7.27 21.05
C GLN A 203 -4.37 -5.75 21.03
N LEU A 204 -5.14 -5.21 20.09
CA LEU A 204 -5.42 -3.78 20.03
C LEU A 204 -6.13 -3.29 21.30
N LEU A 205 -7.08 -4.03 21.85
CA LEU A 205 -7.78 -3.68 23.10
C LEU A 205 -6.84 -3.63 24.31
N GLU A 206 -5.88 -4.56 24.40
CA GLU A 206 -4.86 -4.59 25.45
C GLU A 206 -3.97 -3.34 25.44
N LEU A 207 -3.75 -2.76 24.26
CA LEU A 207 -2.97 -1.52 24.08
C LEU A 207 -3.73 -0.24 24.48
N ARG A 208 -4.97 -0.36 24.98
CA ARG A 208 -5.83 0.76 25.43
C ARG A 208 -5.99 1.86 24.36
N PRO A 209 -6.59 1.53 23.21
CA PRO A 209 -6.64 2.42 22.07
C PRO A 209 -7.67 3.54 22.30
N PRO A 210 -7.63 4.62 21.50
CA PRO A 210 -8.66 5.67 21.51
C PRO A 210 -10.08 5.12 21.28
N PRO A 211 -11.13 5.82 21.73
CA PRO A 211 -12.51 5.31 21.71
C PRO A 211 -12.98 4.79 20.34
N ALA A 212 -12.64 5.47 19.25
CA ALA A 212 -13.02 5.06 17.91
C ALA A 212 -12.41 3.70 17.50
N LEU A 213 -11.13 3.48 17.82
CA LEU A 213 -10.44 2.23 17.53
C LEU A 213 -10.87 1.10 18.49
N ARG A 214 -11.16 1.44 19.75
CA ARG A 214 -11.72 0.51 20.73
C ARG A 214 -13.07 -0.05 20.24
N ALA A 215 -13.98 0.83 19.84
CA ALA A 215 -15.29 0.42 19.35
C ALA A 215 -15.18 -0.50 18.12
N ALA A 216 -14.26 -0.21 17.20
CA ALA A 216 -13.99 -1.07 16.05
C ALA A 216 -13.46 -2.47 16.46
N ALA A 217 -12.53 -2.53 17.42
CA ALA A 217 -11.98 -3.78 17.92
C ALA A 217 -13.02 -4.60 18.72
N GLU A 218 -13.84 -3.94 19.56
CA GLU A 218 -14.96 -4.55 20.27
C GLU A 218 -16.00 -5.12 19.31
N ALA A 219 -16.30 -4.44 18.19
CA ALA A 219 -17.21 -4.96 17.19
C ALA A 219 -16.68 -6.24 16.51
N ILE A 220 -15.37 -6.31 16.25
CA ILE A 220 -14.73 -7.51 15.67
C ILE A 220 -14.76 -8.67 16.68
N THR A 221 -14.34 -8.43 17.92
CA THR A 221 -14.29 -9.46 18.97
C THR A 221 -15.70 -9.95 19.34
N SER A 222 -16.68 -9.05 19.42
CA SER A 222 -18.09 -9.41 19.63
C SER A 222 -18.61 -10.30 18.51
N ARG A 223 -18.33 -9.95 17.24
CA ARG A 223 -18.74 -10.78 16.09
C ARG A 223 -18.07 -12.16 16.11
N HIS A 224 -16.79 -12.22 16.46
CA HIS A 224 -16.07 -13.48 16.62
C HIS A 224 -16.68 -14.34 17.74
N GLY A 225 -17.07 -13.72 18.86
CA GLY A 225 -17.73 -14.39 19.98
C GLY A 225 -19.13 -14.94 19.66
N LEU A 226 -19.72 -14.62 18.51
CA LEU A 226 -20.96 -15.25 18.04
C LEU A 226 -20.70 -16.60 17.33
N LEU A 227 -19.46 -16.89 16.95
CA LEU A 227 -19.13 -18.15 16.29
C LEU A 227 -19.26 -19.31 17.27
N GLY A 228 -19.91 -20.39 16.83
CA GLY A 228 -20.20 -21.56 17.66
C GLY A 228 -21.39 -21.38 18.61
N HIS A 229 -22.01 -20.20 18.66
CA HIS A 229 -23.21 -19.96 19.45
C HIS A 229 -24.49 -20.05 18.59
N PRO A 230 -25.59 -20.60 19.13
CA PRO A 230 -26.86 -20.63 18.43
C PRO A 230 -27.35 -19.22 18.09
N LEU A 231 -27.79 -19.03 16.84
CA LEU A 231 -28.36 -17.78 16.39
C LEU A 231 -29.85 -17.73 16.75
N GLY A 232 -30.17 -17.13 17.90
CA GLY A 232 -31.53 -16.99 18.43
C GLY A 232 -32.43 -16.00 17.69
N LEU A 233 -32.41 -16.00 16.35
CA LEU A 233 -33.21 -15.10 15.53
C LEU A 233 -34.60 -15.69 15.25
N ARG A 234 -35.61 -14.84 15.39
CA ARG A 234 -37.00 -15.10 14.98
C ARG A 234 -37.29 -14.28 13.73
N LEU A 235 -37.65 -14.96 12.65
CA LEU A 235 -37.94 -14.38 11.35
C LEU A 235 -39.43 -14.52 11.04
N THR A 236 -39.99 -13.56 10.31
CA THR A 236 -41.36 -13.65 9.77
C THR A 236 -41.28 -14.07 8.31
N ARG A 237 -41.96 -15.16 7.96
CA ARG A 237 -42.04 -15.68 6.59
C ARG A 237 -43.07 -14.89 5.76
N LEU A 238 -43.05 -15.10 4.44
CA LEU A 238 -43.96 -14.44 3.50
C LEU A 238 -45.44 -14.77 3.72
N ASP A 239 -45.73 -15.91 4.35
CA ASP A 239 -47.06 -16.37 4.75
C ASP A 239 -47.50 -15.81 6.12
N GLY A 240 -46.68 -14.99 6.77
CA GLY A 240 -46.93 -14.42 8.10
C GLY A 240 -46.56 -15.35 9.26
N SER A 241 -46.19 -16.60 9.01
CA SER A 241 -45.73 -17.53 10.06
C SER A 241 -44.35 -17.13 10.59
N ARG A 242 -44.04 -17.58 11.82
CA ARG A 242 -42.74 -17.33 12.46
C ARG A 242 -41.81 -18.52 12.25
N LEU A 243 -40.55 -18.22 11.94
CA LEU A 243 -39.45 -19.17 11.84
C LEU A 243 -38.42 -18.84 12.92
N GLU A 244 -38.12 -19.79 13.80
CA GLU A 244 -36.94 -19.69 14.66
C GLU A 244 -35.75 -20.32 13.93
N LEU A 245 -34.68 -19.57 13.69
CA LEU A 245 -33.52 -20.10 12.96
C LEU A 245 -32.90 -21.37 13.58
N PRO A 246 -32.83 -21.52 14.92
CA PRO A 246 -32.31 -22.76 15.53
C PRO A 246 -33.11 -24.02 15.15
N THR A 247 -34.39 -23.86 14.81
CA THR A 247 -35.29 -24.98 14.43
C THR A 247 -35.54 -25.04 12.92
N ALA A 248 -34.88 -24.19 12.13
CA ALA A 248 -35.11 -24.11 10.69
C ALA A 248 -34.72 -25.40 9.95
N SER A 249 -33.76 -26.16 10.48
CA SER A 249 -33.31 -27.43 9.91
C SER A 249 -33.86 -28.61 10.73
N PRO A 250 -34.98 -29.23 10.31
CA PRO A 250 -35.62 -30.30 11.06
C PRO A 250 -34.75 -31.57 11.18
N SER A 251 -33.80 -31.76 10.27
CA SER A 251 -32.84 -32.86 10.28
C SER A 251 -31.56 -32.55 11.06
N GLY A 252 -31.46 -31.39 11.71
CA GLY A 252 -30.24 -30.94 12.41
C GLY A 252 -29.06 -30.63 11.48
N GLY A 253 -29.28 -30.57 10.17
CA GLY A 253 -28.25 -30.23 9.20
C GLY A 253 -27.96 -28.73 9.13
N PRO A 254 -26.91 -28.32 8.41
CA PRO A 254 -26.50 -26.92 8.36
C PRO A 254 -27.59 -26.02 7.76
N THR A 255 -27.75 -24.83 8.32
CA THR A 255 -28.62 -23.79 7.76
C THR A 255 -27.77 -22.72 7.10
N VAL A 256 -28.00 -22.46 5.81
CA VAL A 256 -27.39 -21.36 5.07
C VAL A 256 -28.35 -20.19 5.08
N LEU A 257 -27.94 -19.09 5.72
CA LEU A 257 -28.69 -17.83 5.72
C LEU A 257 -28.13 -16.92 4.61
N TYR A 258 -28.92 -16.69 3.56
CA TYR A 258 -28.58 -15.72 2.52
C TYR A 258 -29.27 -14.40 2.81
N VAL A 259 -28.49 -13.36 3.09
CA VAL A 259 -29.01 -12.04 3.44
C VAL A 259 -28.90 -11.11 2.24
N TRP A 260 -30.00 -10.46 1.86
CA TRP A 260 -30.03 -9.47 0.80
C TRP A 260 -30.63 -8.16 1.28
N THR A 261 -30.26 -7.06 0.64
CA THR A 261 -30.85 -5.74 0.85
C THR A 261 -31.35 -5.23 -0.49
N PRO A 262 -32.63 -4.85 -0.62
CA PRO A 262 -33.16 -4.37 -1.89
C PRO A 262 -32.51 -3.04 -2.27
N VAL A 263 -32.16 -2.91 -3.54
CA VAL A 263 -31.65 -1.67 -4.13
C VAL A 263 -32.78 -1.01 -4.89
N ALA A 264 -33.08 0.26 -4.56
CA ALA A 264 -34.13 1.01 -5.24
C ALA A 264 -33.91 1.03 -6.77
N GLY A 265 -34.96 0.70 -7.53
CA GLY A 265 -34.92 0.66 -9.00
C GLY A 265 -34.30 -0.61 -9.62
N SER A 266 -33.84 -1.57 -8.82
CA SER A 266 -33.34 -2.85 -9.34
C SER A 266 -34.47 -3.87 -9.46
N ALA A 267 -34.72 -4.34 -10.69
CA ALA A 267 -35.62 -5.47 -10.97
C ALA A 267 -34.92 -6.84 -10.91
N VAL A 268 -33.67 -6.89 -10.43
CA VAL A 268 -32.89 -8.12 -10.40
C VAL A 268 -33.47 -9.07 -9.36
N ALA A 269 -33.93 -10.25 -9.79
CA ALA A 269 -34.31 -11.35 -8.92
C ALA A 269 -33.04 -11.97 -8.29
N PRO A 270 -32.71 -11.64 -7.03
CA PRO A 270 -31.40 -11.95 -6.46
C PRO A 270 -31.18 -13.45 -6.20
N PHE A 271 -32.26 -14.25 -6.19
CA PHE A 271 -32.17 -15.67 -5.87
C PHE A 271 -32.03 -16.59 -7.08
N VAL A 272 -32.25 -16.11 -8.31
CA VAL A 272 -32.17 -16.96 -9.52
C VAL A 272 -30.82 -17.69 -9.64
N PRO A 273 -29.65 -17.03 -9.45
CA PRO A 273 -28.36 -17.73 -9.49
C PRO A 273 -28.17 -18.71 -8.33
N LEU A 274 -28.86 -18.53 -7.20
CA LEU A 274 -28.74 -19.39 -6.02
C LEU A 274 -29.63 -20.62 -6.13
N HIS A 275 -30.76 -20.51 -6.82
CA HIS A 275 -31.64 -21.65 -7.10
C HIS A 275 -30.93 -22.73 -7.91
N SER A 276 -30.01 -22.38 -8.81
CA SER A 276 -29.22 -23.34 -9.57
C SER A 276 -28.23 -24.12 -8.68
N LEU A 277 -27.66 -23.46 -7.67
CA LEU A 277 -26.74 -24.07 -6.69
C LEU A 277 -27.44 -25.04 -5.74
N ARG A 278 -28.77 -24.93 -5.59
CA ARG A 278 -29.54 -25.79 -4.67
C ARG A 278 -29.39 -27.28 -4.96
N ARG A 279 -29.14 -27.66 -6.23
CA ARG A 279 -28.92 -29.06 -6.65
C ARG A 279 -27.54 -29.61 -6.25
N LEU A 280 -26.58 -28.74 -5.95
CA LEU A 280 -25.21 -29.09 -5.59
C LEU A 280 -25.01 -29.23 -4.08
N LEU A 281 -26.05 -28.95 -3.29
CA LEU A 281 -25.95 -29.00 -1.84
C LEU A 281 -26.04 -30.43 -1.32
N PRO A 282 -25.23 -30.76 -0.29
CA PRO A 282 -25.42 -31.98 0.48
C PRO A 282 -26.87 -32.10 1.00
N SER A 283 -27.35 -33.34 1.11
CA SER A 283 -28.63 -33.62 1.76
C SER A 283 -28.64 -33.08 3.21
N GLY A 284 -29.77 -32.51 3.62
CA GLY A 284 -29.95 -31.95 4.96
C GLY A 284 -29.53 -30.49 5.14
N VAL A 285 -29.02 -29.81 4.09
CA VAL A 285 -28.77 -28.36 4.14
C VAL A 285 -30.08 -27.59 3.93
N THR A 286 -30.42 -26.70 4.85
CA THR A 286 -31.58 -25.80 4.72
C THR A 286 -31.13 -24.40 4.30
N TRP A 287 -31.73 -23.83 3.27
CA TRP A 287 -31.52 -22.43 2.90
C TRP A 287 -32.62 -21.54 3.43
N VAL A 288 -32.24 -20.43 4.06
CA VAL A 288 -33.15 -19.36 4.47
C VAL A 288 -32.68 -18.09 3.78
N PHE A 289 -33.55 -17.51 2.96
CA PHE A 289 -33.31 -16.20 2.37
C PHE A 289 -33.90 -15.15 3.31
N LEU A 290 -33.12 -14.13 3.68
CA LEU A 290 -33.52 -13.01 4.55
C LEU A 290 -33.35 -11.64 3.87
N GLY A 291 -34.46 -10.90 3.72
CA GLY A 291 -34.46 -9.55 3.16
C GLY A 291 -34.37 -8.49 4.24
N LEU A 292 -33.22 -7.85 4.39
CA LEU A 292 -33.04 -6.74 5.32
C LEU A 292 -33.60 -5.46 4.71
N GLY A 293 -34.59 -4.86 5.39
CA GLY A 293 -35.25 -3.64 4.93
C GLY A 293 -36.16 -3.83 3.71
N ALA A 294 -36.41 -5.07 3.30
CA ALA A 294 -37.33 -5.37 2.21
C ALA A 294 -38.79 -5.27 2.65
N SER A 295 -39.61 -4.64 1.83
CA SER A 295 -41.07 -4.79 1.93
C SER A 295 -41.49 -6.22 1.56
N LEU A 296 -42.68 -6.61 2.01
CA LEU A 296 -43.21 -7.95 1.74
C LEU A 296 -43.45 -8.18 0.24
N GLU A 297 -43.81 -7.13 -0.51
CA GLU A 297 -43.93 -7.18 -1.98
C GLU A 297 -42.58 -7.41 -2.66
N GLN A 298 -41.54 -6.70 -2.25
CA GLN A 298 -40.18 -6.90 -2.77
C GLN A 298 -39.65 -8.29 -2.45
N ALA A 299 -39.95 -8.81 -1.26
CA ALA A 299 -39.55 -10.16 -0.88
C ALA A 299 -40.28 -11.24 -1.70
N ARG A 300 -41.58 -11.02 -2.03
CA ARG A 300 -42.33 -11.89 -2.94
C ARG A 300 -41.76 -11.86 -4.36
N ALA A 301 -41.51 -10.67 -4.90
CA ALA A 301 -40.95 -10.49 -6.24
C ALA A 301 -39.53 -11.07 -6.36
N ALA A 302 -38.74 -11.06 -5.29
CA ALA A 302 -37.43 -11.70 -5.26
C ALA A 302 -37.51 -13.23 -5.27
N SER A 303 -38.61 -13.80 -4.74
CA SER A 303 -38.82 -15.25 -4.57
C SER A 303 -39.49 -15.95 -5.76
N SER A 304 -40.11 -15.19 -6.66
CA SER A 304 -40.71 -15.67 -7.91
C SER A 304 -39.67 -15.90 -8.99
#